data_AF-A0A6G0HSY4-F1
#
_entry.id   AF-A0A6G0HSY4-F1
#
_cell.length_a   1.000
_cell.length_b   1.000
_cell.length_c   1.000
_cell.angle_alpha   90.00
_cell.angle_beta   90.00
_cell.angle_gamma   90.00
#
_symmetry.space_group_name_H-M   'P 1'
#
loop_
_entity.id
_entity.type
_entity.pdbx_description
1 polymer ?
#
loop_
_entity_poly.entity_id
_entity_poly.type
_entity_poly.pdbx_seq_one_letter_code
_entity_poly.pdbx_strand_id
1 'polypeptide(L)'
;MATFICRVQFLDDTDPFNSTNFPEPTRPPLYTFREDIPLINQLAGVHRLLKAPHKLDDCALQLSHNGTYLDLESSLAEQRDELEGFQQDDTGSRGKKHSVVLRTQLTVRVHACIERLYNSNGRDLRRALFSLKQIFQDDKDLVHEFVMAEGLTCLIKVGAEADQNYQNYILRALGQIMLYVDGMNGVIGHVETIQWLYTLVGSKFRLVVKTALKLLLVFVEYSESNTPSADRSHHHCGHQERLQAMVQYYGDLT
;
A
#
# COMPACT_ATOMS: atom_id res chain seq x y z
N MET A 1 34.21 -12.67 14.70
CA MET A 1 33.05 -11.75 14.59
C MET A 1 31.91 -12.55 14.00
N ALA A 2 30.70 -12.45 14.57
CA ALA A 2 29.54 -13.19 14.08
C ALA A 2 29.13 -12.64 12.69
N THR A 3 28.82 -13.56 11.78
CA THR A 3 28.50 -13.22 10.39
C THR A 3 27.29 -14.01 9.93
N PHE A 4 26.40 -13.32 9.22
CA PHE A 4 25.21 -13.90 8.62
C PHE A 4 25.40 -13.98 7.10
N ILE A 5 25.41 -15.20 6.56
CA ILE A 5 25.57 -15.44 5.12
C ILE A 5 24.20 -15.76 4.52
N CYS A 6 23.78 -14.99 3.52
CA CYS A 6 22.53 -15.25 2.83
C CYS A 6 22.59 -14.87 1.35
N ARG A 7 21.53 -15.26 0.63
CA ARG A 7 21.32 -14.81 -0.75
C ARG A 7 20.82 -13.38 -0.75
N VAL A 8 21.25 -12.60 -1.75
CA VAL A 8 20.74 -11.25 -1.99
C VAL A 8 20.24 -11.11 -3.42
N GLN A 9 19.17 -10.34 -3.59
CA GLN A 9 18.61 -9.94 -4.89
C GLN A 9 18.15 -8.48 -4.79
N PHE A 10 17.77 -7.86 -5.91
CA PHE A 10 17.01 -6.63 -5.90
C PHE A 10 15.67 -6.81 -6.61
N LEU A 11 14.69 -5.99 -6.28
CA LEU A 11 13.45 -5.83 -7.04
C LEU A 11 13.44 -4.44 -7.65
N ASP A 12 13.34 -4.34 -8.98
CA ASP A 12 13.24 -3.03 -9.63
C ASP A 12 11.80 -2.49 -9.49
N ASP A 13 11.64 -1.70 -8.43
CA ASP A 13 10.43 -0.96 -8.09
C ASP A 13 10.69 0.54 -7.98
N THR A 14 11.75 1.02 -8.67
CA THR A 14 12.15 2.43 -8.72
C THR A 14 11.07 3.33 -9.31
N ASP A 15 10.30 2.82 -10.28
CA ASP A 15 9.03 3.39 -10.71
C ASP A 15 7.87 2.48 -10.25
N PRO A 16 7.01 2.93 -9.31
CA PRO A 16 5.88 2.13 -8.83
C PRO A 16 4.85 1.82 -9.92
N PHE A 17 4.82 2.57 -11.02
CA PHE A 17 3.91 2.32 -12.16
C PHE A 17 4.50 1.39 -13.23
N ASN A 18 5.78 1.03 -13.11
CA ASN A 18 6.50 0.14 -14.02
C ASN A 18 7.39 -0.86 -13.26
N SER A 19 6.90 -1.39 -12.15
CA SER A 19 7.64 -2.36 -11.33
C SER A 19 7.54 -3.79 -11.87
N THR A 20 8.54 -4.60 -11.54
CA THR A 20 8.52 -6.07 -11.75
C THR A 20 8.28 -6.80 -10.43
N ASN A 21 7.70 -8.00 -10.50
CA ASN A 21 7.54 -8.91 -9.36
C ASN A 21 8.63 -10.00 -9.32
N PHE A 22 9.64 -9.91 -10.19
CA PHE A 22 10.71 -10.88 -10.32
C PHE A 22 12.03 -10.31 -9.81
N PRO A 23 12.52 -10.73 -8.64
CA PRO A 23 13.81 -10.27 -8.14
C PRO A 23 14.98 -10.74 -9.02
N GLU A 24 15.97 -9.88 -9.15
CA GLU A 24 17.17 -10.07 -9.97
C GLU A 24 18.45 -10.10 -9.09
N PRO A 25 19.49 -10.86 -9.49
CA PRO A 25 19.52 -11.79 -10.62
C PRO A 25 18.80 -13.10 -10.31
N THR A 26 18.43 -13.86 -11.34
CA THR A 26 17.78 -15.18 -11.22
C THR A 26 18.60 -16.19 -10.42
N ARG A 27 19.93 -16.03 -10.38
CA ARG A 27 20.85 -16.80 -9.53
C ARG A 27 21.40 -15.87 -8.44
N PRO A 28 20.75 -15.82 -7.27
CA PRO A 28 21.12 -14.88 -6.21
C PRO A 28 22.56 -15.12 -5.74
N PRO A 29 23.45 -14.12 -5.77
CA PRO A 29 24.76 -14.24 -5.14
C PRO A 29 24.62 -14.34 -3.62
N LEU A 30 25.66 -14.87 -2.97
CA LEU A 30 25.77 -14.84 -1.52
C LEU A 30 26.41 -13.51 -1.08
N TYR A 31 25.92 -12.97 0.02
CA TYR A 31 26.50 -11.84 0.73
C TYR A 31 26.73 -12.22 2.19
N THR A 32 27.82 -11.70 2.78
CA THR A 32 28.18 -11.92 4.18
C THR A 32 27.96 -10.64 4.94
N PHE A 33 26.85 -10.58 5.70
CA PHE A 33 26.60 -9.50 6.64
C PHE A 33 27.39 -9.71 7.92
N ARG A 34 27.84 -8.61 8.50
CA ARG A 34 28.28 -8.55 9.90
C ARG A 34 27.06 -8.36 10.79
N GLU A 35 26.94 -9.19 11.80
CA GLU A 35 25.77 -9.16 12.71
C GLU A 35 25.85 -8.03 13.73
N ASP A 36 27.04 -7.49 13.96
CA ASP A 36 27.37 -6.56 15.04
C ASP A 36 27.39 -5.07 14.63
N ILE A 37 27.02 -4.75 13.39
CA ILE A 37 26.97 -3.37 12.88
C ILE A 37 25.65 -3.08 12.18
N PRO A 38 25.18 -1.81 12.20
CA PRO A 38 23.98 -1.39 11.49
C PRO A 38 23.96 -1.79 10.02
N LEU A 39 22.79 -2.15 9.51
CA LEU A 39 22.59 -2.56 8.12
C LEU A 39 22.86 -1.41 7.13
N ILE A 40 22.59 -0.17 7.51
CA ILE A 40 22.84 1.03 6.68
C ILE A 40 24.32 1.13 6.29
N ASN A 41 25.23 0.76 7.20
CA ASN A 41 26.68 0.75 6.96
C ASN A 41 27.13 -0.37 5.99
N GLN A 42 26.26 -1.33 5.71
CA GLN A 42 26.53 -2.49 4.85
C GLN A 42 25.79 -2.42 3.52
N LEU A 43 24.78 -1.55 3.41
CA LEU A 43 23.89 -1.44 2.27
C LEU A 43 24.63 -1.15 0.96
N ALA A 44 25.63 -0.28 0.99
CA ALA A 44 26.47 0.04 -0.17
C ALA A 44 27.19 -1.19 -0.75
N GLY A 45 27.54 -2.16 0.10
CA GLY A 45 28.15 -3.42 -0.31
C GLY A 45 27.18 -4.31 -1.08
N VAL A 46 25.95 -4.44 -0.57
CA VAL A 46 24.86 -5.20 -1.21
C VAL A 46 24.48 -4.56 -2.55
N HIS A 47 24.26 -3.24 -2.56
CA HIS A 47 23.93 -2.46 -3.75
C HIS A 47 24.97 -2.66 -4.86
N ARG A 48 26.26 -2.52 -4.53
CA ARG A 48 27.36 -2.69 -5.50
C ARG A 48 27.47 -4.12 -6.03
N LEU A 49 27.28 -5.12 -5.17
CA LEU A 49 27.30 -6.53 -5.57
C LEU A 49 26.21 -6.83 -6.59
N LEU A 50 25.00 -6.31 -6.33
CA LEU A 50 23.83 -6.51 -7.18
C LEU A 50 23.83 -5.65 -8.44
N LYS A 51 24.61 -4.57 -8.46
CA LYS A 51 24.54 -3.52 -9.49
C LYS A 51 23.11 -2.98 -9.63
N ALA A 52 22.45 -2.79 -8.49
CA ALA A 52 21.06 -2.38 -8.44
C ALA A 52 20.89 -0.97 -9.05
N PRO A 53 19.80 -0.72 -9.82
CA PRO A 53 19.55 0.57 -10.47
C PRO A 53 19.12 1.67 -9.48
N HIS A 54 18.75 1.29 -8.26
CA HIS A 54 18.29 2.19 -7.21
C HIS A 54 19.32 3.25 -6.84
N LYS A 55 18.84 4.44 -6.43
CA LYS A 55 19.68 5.37 -5.66
C LYS A 55 19.90 4.77 -4.27
N LEU A 56 21.14 4.85 -3.78
CA LEU A 56 21.51 4.19 -2.53
C LEU A 56 20.69 4.69 -1.33
N ASP A 57 20.43 6.00 -1.27
CA ASP A 57 19.70 6.64 -0.17
C ASP A 57 18.20 6.28 -0.15
N ASP A 58 17.68 5.78 -1.28
CA ASP A 58 16.27 5.38 -1.43
C ASP A 58 16.07 3.88 -1.19
N CYS A 59 17.13 3.14 -0.84
CA CYS A 59 17.10 1.68 -0.71
C CYS A 59 16.55 1.24 0.65
N ALA A 60 15.89 0.09 0.65
CA ALA A 60 15.46 -0.70 1.79
C ALA A 60 15.85 -2.17 1.60
N LEU A 61 15.85 -2.95 2.69
CA LEU A 61 16.06 -4.39 2.65
C LEU A 61 14.80 -5.11 3.14
N GLN A 62 14.32 -6.09 2.38
CA GLN A 62 13.15 -6.88 2.70
C GLN A 62 13.47 -8.38 2.70
N LEU A 63 12.93 -9.13 3.65
CA LEU A 63 13.07 -10.58 3.70
C LEU A 63 12.08 -11.24 2.74
N SER A 64 12.57 -12.08 1.82
CA SER A 64 11.75 -12.67 0.75
C SER A 64 10.69 -13.67 1.23
N HIS A 65 10.79 -14.16 2.47
CA HIS A 65 9.99 -15.28 2.96
C HIS A 65 8.67 -14.84 3.61
N ASN A 66 8.67 -13.67 4.25
CA ASN A 66 7.53 -13.12 4.97
C ASN A 66 7.22 -11.67 4.58
N GLY A 67 8.09 -10.99 3.82
CA GLY A 67 7.89 -9.60 3.41
C GLY A 67 8.31 -8.56 4.46
N THR A 68 8.93 -8.97 5.57
CA THR A 68 9.40 -8.03 6.59
C THR A 68 10.47 -7.09 6.04
N TYR A 69 10.30 -5.78 6.27
CA TYR A 69 11.33 -4.78 6.04
C TYR A 69 12.27 -4.71 7.24
N LEU A 70 13.58 -4.81 6.98
CA LEU A 70 14.60 -4.70 8.01
C LEU A 70 14.85 -3.23 8.36
N ASP A 71 15.04 -2.96 9.65
CA ASP A 71 15.48 -1.65 10.11
C ASP A 71 16.96 -1.45 9.76
N LEU A 72 17.24 -0.47 8.91
CA LEU A 72 18.59 -0.18 8.44
C LEU A 72 19.47 0.45 9.52
N GLU A 73 18.88 1.15 10.49
CA GLU A 73 19.63 1.78 11.58
C GLU A 73 20.08 0.76 12.64
N SER A 74 19.42 -0.40 12.68
CA SER A 74 19.75 -1.51 13.57
C SER A 74 20.69 -2.54 12.93
N SER A 75 21.44 -3.24 13.78
CA SER A 75 22.23 -4.43 13.40
C SER A 75 21.34 -5.66 13.26
N LEU A 76 21.84 -6.74 12.63
CA LEU A 76 21.09 -8.01 12.55
C LEU A 76 20.95 -8.70 13.92
N ALA A 77 21.91 -8.49 14.82
CA ALA A 77 21.83 -9.03 16.17
C ALA A 77 20.69 -8.41 16.98
N GLU A 78 20.39 -7.12 16.76
CA GLU A 78 19.32 -6.39 17.45
C GLU A 78 17.92 -6.75 16.96
N GLN A 79 17.79 -7.18 15.71
CA GLN A 79 16.51 -7.56 15.08
C GLN A 79 16.45 -9.05 14.71
N ARG A 80 17.07 -9.90 15.53
CA ARG A 80 17.22 -11.34 15.24
C ARG A 80 15.89 -12.08 15.15
N ASP A 81 14.88 -11.63 15.87
CA ASP A 81 13.54 -12.22 15.89
C ASP A 81 12.87 -12.13 14.50
N GLU A 82 13.15 -11.08 13.73
CA GLU A 82 12.65 -10.92 12.35
C GLU A 82 13.24 -11.95 11.37
N LEU A 83 14.38 -12.56 11.72
CA LEU A 83 15.07 -13.57 10.92
C LEU A 83 14.64 -15.01 11.26
N GLU A 84 13.70 -15.20 12.19
CA GLU A 84 13.19 -16.53 12.53
C GLU A 84 12.64 -17.24 11.29
N GLY A 85 13.08 -18.47 11.05
CA GLY A 85 12.68 -19.25 9.87
C GLY A 85 13.34 -18.84 8.55
N PHE A 86 14.20 -17.82 8.53
CA PHE A 86 14.88 -17.37 7.31
C PHE A 86 15.94 -18.36 6.81
N GLN A 87 16.69 -19.01 7.70
CA GLN A 87 17.62 -20.08 7.35
C GLN A 87 16.94 -21.42 7.66
N GLN A 88 16.30 -22.03 6.66
CA GLN A 88 15.82 -23.41 6.77
C GLN A 88 17.04 -24.34 6.87
N ASP A 89 17.08 -25.18 7.90
CA ASP A 89 18.15 -26.16 8.12
C ASP A 89 18.40 -26.97 6.84
N ASP A 90 19.69 -27.16 6.51
CA ASP A 90 20.23 -27.83 5.32
C ASP A 90 19.87 -29.33 5.22
N THR A 91 18.82 -29.79 5.91
CA THR A 91 18.31 -31.16 5.86
C THR A 91 17.44 -31.37 4.62
N GLY A 92 18.08 -31.42 3.45
CA GLY A 92 17.68 -32.26 2.32
C GLY A 92 16.37 -31.96 1.57
N SER A 93 15.59 -30.95 1.93
CA SER A 93 14.39 -30.59 1.17
C SER A 93 14.74 -29.58 0.08
N ARG A 94 14.21 -29.77 -1.14
CA ARG A 94 14.25 -28.83 -2.27
C ARG A 94 13.41 -27.56 -1.98
N GLY A 95 13.65 -26.92 -0.84
CA GLY A 95 13.03 -25.65 -0.46
C GLY A 95 13.61 -24.48 -1.24
N LYS A 96 12.78 -23.48 -1.55
CA LYS A 96 13.24 -22.18 -2.07
C LYS A 96 14.10 -21.54 -0.98
N LYS A 97 15.42 -21.48 -1.18
CA LYS A 97 16.28 -20.74 -0.24
C LYS A 97 15.90 -19.26 -0.25
N HIS A 98 15.61 -18.71 0.92
CA HIS A 98 15.22 -17.33 1.11
C HIS A 98 16.35 -16.35 0.75
N SER A 99 15.98 -15.13 0.41
CA SER A 99 16.90 -14.04 0.05
C SER A 99 16.51 -12.75 0.77
N VAL A 100 17.51 -11.89 0.97
CA VAL A 100 17.29 -10.49 1.31
C VAL A 100 17.17 -9.72 0.00
N VAL A 101 16.08 -8.98 -0.16
CA VAL A 101 15.74 -8.23 -1.37
C VAL A 101 16.02 -6.75 -1.12
N LEU A 102 16.96 -6.19 -1.86
CA LEU A 102 17.16 -4.75 -1.96
C LEU A 102 16.05 -4.16 -2.84
N ARG A 103 15.36 -3.15 -2.34
CA ARG A 103 14.28 -2.50 -3.07
C ARG A 103 14.14 -1.04 -2.68
N THR A 104 13.22 -0.31 -3.28
CA THR A 104 12.95 1.08 -2.94
C THR A 104 12.15 1.16 -1.63
N GLN A 105 12.46 2.13 -0.77
CA GLN A 105 11.69 2.41 0.44
C GLN A 105 10.21 2.67 0.13
N LEU A 106 9.33 2.21 1.04
CA LEU A 106 7.88 2.37 0.88
C LEU A 106 7.48 3.85 0.77
N THR A 107 8.03 4.70 1.65
CA THR A 107 7.81 6.16 1.66
C THR A 107 8.18 6.81 0.33
N VAL A 108 9.35 6.48 -0.23
CA VAL A 108 9.82 6.98 -1.53
C VAL A 108 8.86 6.56 -2.64
N ARG A 109 8.42 5.30 -2.67
CA ARG A 109 7.46 4.81 -3.68
C ARG A 109 6.09 5.47 -3.54
N VAL A 110 5.60 5.68 -2.33
CA VAL A 110 4.34 6.37 -2.06
C VAL A 110 4.39 7.83 -2.52
N HIS A 111 5.47 8.54 -2.21
CA HIS A 111 5.64 9.91 -2.70
C HIS A 111 5.72 9.97 -4.22
N ALA A 112 6.41 9.02 -4.88
CA ALA A 112 6.42 8.91 -6.33
C ALA A 112 5.00 8.66 -6.91
N CYS A 113 4.19 7.82 -6.25
CA CYS A 113 2.78 7.64 -6.61
C CYS A 113 2.00 8.95 -6.53
N ILE A 114 2.07 9.66 -5.41
CA ILE A 114 1.32 10.91 -5.17
C ILE A 114 1.78 12.01 -6.14
N GLU A 115 3.09 12.19 -6.30
CA GLU A 115 3.66 13.15 -7.23
C GLU A 115 3.19 12.90 -8.66
N ARG A 116 3.19 11.62 -9.09
CA ARG A 116 2.70 11.24 -10.42
C ARG A 116 1.24 11.61 -10.63
N LEU A 117 0.39 11.46 -9.61
CA LEU A 117 -1.03 11.80 -9.69
C LEU A 117 -1.26 13.31 -9.81
N TYR A 118 -0.51 14.13 -9.07
CA TYR A 118 -0.62 15.59 -9.15
C TYR A 118 -0.02 16.18 -10.43
N ASN A 119 1.04 15.58 -10.96
CA ASN A 119 1.80 16.15 -12.08
C ASN A 119 1.46 15.53 -13.44
N SER A 120 0.51 14.59 -13.52
CA SER A 120 0.08 13.98 -14.78
C SER A 120 -1.27 14.53 -15.25
N ASN A 121 -1.50 14.51 -16.56
CA ASN A 121 -2.78 14.84 -17.16
C ASN A 121 -3.13 13.88 -18.32
N GLY A 122 -4.37 13.95 -18.80
CA GLY A 122 -4.83 13.23 -19.98
C GLY A 122 -4.51 11.73 -19.96
N ARG A 123 -3.79 11.24 -20.98
CA ARG A 123 -3.48 9.81 -21.12
C ARG A 123 -2.62 9.28 -19.96
N ASP A 124 -1.69 10.07 -19.47
CA ASP A 124 -0.75 9.63 -18.44
C ASP A 124 -1.42 9.52 -17.07
N LEU A 125 -2.25 10.51 -16.71
CA LEU A 125 -3.06 10.43 -15.49
C LEU A 125 -4.03 9.24 -15.54
N ARG A 126 -4.65 9.00 -16.70
CA ARG A 126 -5.53 7.85 -16.89
C ARG A 126 -4.82 6.53 -16.61
N ARG A 127 -3.57 6.37 -17.09
CA ARG A 127 -2.76 5.17 -16.88
C ARG A 127 -2.35 5.03 -15.42
N ALA A 128 -1.90 6.12 -14.79
CA ALA A 128 -1.52 6.12 -13.37
C ALA A 128 -2.71 5.69 -12.49
N LEU A 129 -3.87 6.32 -12.64
CA LEU A 129 -5.09 5.98 -11.90
C LEU A 129 -5.54 4.53 -12.13
N PHE A 130 -5.43 4.03 -13.36
CA PHE A 130 -5.78 2.64 -13.68
C PHE A 130 -4.88 1.63 -12.94
N SER A 131 -3.59 1.92 -12.83
CA SER A 131 -2.60 1.04 -12.20
C SER A 131 -2.64 1.03 -10.67
N LEU A 132 -3.11 2.10 -10.02
CA LEU A 132 -3.10 2.22 -8.54
C LEU A 132 -3.71 1.02 -7.82
N LYS A 133 -4.83 0.48 -8.34
CA LYS A 133 -5.44 -0.71 -7.75
C LYS A 133 -4.45 -1.88 -7.70
N GLN A 134 -3.73 -2.14 -8.80
CA GLN A 134 -2.79 -3.25 -8.88
C GLN A 134 -1.58 -3.01 -7.95
N ILE A 135 -1.10 -1.77 -7.86
CA ILE A 135 0.02 -1.39 -6.98
C ILE A 135 -0.30 -1.74 -5.52
N PHE A 136 -1.46 -1.32 -5.01
CA PHE A 136 -1.87 -1.66 -3.63
C PHE A 136 -2.21 -3.13 -3.44
N GLN A 137 -2.62 -3.82 -4.51
CA GLN A 137 -2.91 -5.26 -4.46
C GLN A 137 -1.64 -6.09 -4.37
N ASP A 138 -0.60 -5.71 -5.11
CA ASP A 138 0.68 -6.43 -5.16
C ASP A 138 1.56 -6.12 -3.94
N ASP A 139 1.41 -4.95 -3.33
CA ASP A 139 2.18 -4.53 -2.18
C ASP A 139 1.30 -3.84 -1.13
N LYS A 140 0.82 -4.64 -0.16
CA LYS A 140 -0.07 -4.17 0.90
C LYS A 140 0.58 -3.15 1.83
N ASP A 141 1.91 -3.17 1.97
CA ASP A 141 2.63 -2.33 2.92
C ASP A 141 2.64 -0.87 2.45
N LEU A 142 2.44 -0.63 1.15
CA LEU A 142 2.21 0.71 0.60
C LEU A 142 0.91 1.34 1.09
N VAL A 143 -0.08 0.55 1.54
CA VAL A 143 -1.39 1.09 1.90
C VAL A 143 -1.30 1.95 3.15
N HIS A 144 -0.61 1.48 4.19
CA HIS A 144 -0.39 2.26 5.40
C HIS A 144 0.36 3.56 5.09
N GLU A 145 1.50 3.45 4.40
CA GLU A 145 2.33 4.59 4.02
C GLU A 145 1.58 5.61 3.13
N PHE A 146 0.75 5.13 2.20
CA PHE A 146 -0.07 5.99 1.35
C PHE A 146 -1.09 6.79 2.14
N VAL A 147 -1.71 6.20 3.17
CA VAL A 147 -2.62 6.94 4.06
C VAL A 147 -1.84 7.99 4.87
N MET A 148 -0.70 7.61 5.44
CA MET A 148 0.13 8.53 6.25
C MET A 148 0.65 9.72 5.43
N ALA A 149 0.93 9.53 4.14
CA ALA A 149 1.42 10.58 3.24
C ALA A 149 0.31 11.45 2.59
N GLU A 150 -0.88 11.53 3.18
CA GLU A 150 -2.05 12.26 2.63
C GLU A 150 -2.50 11.77 1.23
N GLY A 151 -2.25 10.50 0.93
CA GLY A 151 -2.62 9.90 -0.37
C GLY A 151 -4.13 9.87 -0.60
N LEU A 152 -4.94 9.72 0.46
CA LEU A 152 -6.41 9.82 0.36
C LEU A 152 -6.82 11.23 -0.09
N THR A 153 -6.24 12.27 0.50
CA THR A 153 -6.48 13.67 0.09
C THR A 153 -6.11 13.88 -1.38
N CYS A 154 -5.00 13.31 -1.85
CA CYS A 154 -4.62 13.32 -3.27
C CYS A 154 -5.72 12.70 -4.16
N LEU A 155 -6.21 11.51 -3.80
CA LEU A 155 -7.29 10.85 -4.56
C LEU A 155 -8.55 11.69 -4.63
N ILE A 156 -8.97 12.32 -3.52
CA ILE A 156 -10.19 13.16 -3.50
C ILE A 156 -10.00 14.41 -4.35
N LYS A 157 -8.85 15.10 -4.24
CA LYS A 157 -8.54 16.28 -5.05
C LYS A 157 -8.58 15.97 -6.54
N VAL A 158 -7.92 14.88 -6.95
CA VAL A 158 -7.93 14.44 -8.35
C VAL A 158 -9.34 14.02 -8.78
N GLY A 159 -10.11 13.38 -7.90
CA GLY A 159 -11.44 12.85 -8.22
C GLY A 159 -12.56 13.88 -8.29
N ALA A 160 -12.45 15.00 -7.57
CA ALA A 160 -13.48 16.04 -7.49
C ALA A 160 -13.74 16.72 -8.85
N GLU A 161 -12.69 16.96 -9.63
CA GLU A 161 -12.77 17.65 -10.92
C GLU A 161 -12.71 16.70 -12.13
N ALA A 162 -12.61 15.38 -11.88
CA ALA A 162 -12.37 14.42 -12.93
C ALA A 162 -13.64 13.86 -13.60
N ASP A 163 -13.47 13.32 -14.81
CA ASP A 163 -14.53 12.61 -15.52
C ASP A 163 -14.90 11.28 -14.83
N GLN A 164 -16.04 10.71 -15.23
CA GLN A 164 -16.55 9.47 -14.66
C GLN A 164 -15.61 8.26 -14.79
N ASN A 165 -14.72 8.23 -15.79
CA ASN A 165 -13.78 7.12 -15.95
C ASN A 165 -12.69 7.20 -14.89
N TYR A 166 -12.15 8.40 -14.66
CA TYR A 166 -11.13 8.64 -13.65
C TYR A 166 -11.70 8.42 -12.25
N GLN A 167 -12.90 8.94 -11.97
CA GLN A 167 -13.63 8.65 -10.74
C GLN A 167 -13.77 7.14 -10.51
N ASN A 168 -14.14 6.37 -11.53
CA ASN A 168 -14.20 4.91 -11.40
C ASN A 168 -12.85 4.24 -11.12
N TYR A 169 -11.74 4.75 -11.67
CA TYR A 169 -10.42 4.22 -11.34
C TYR A 169 -10.02 4.53 -9.90
N ILE A 170 -10.31 5.76 -9.43
CA ILE A 170 -10.09 6.16 -8.03
C ILE A 170 -10.93 5.29 -7.09
N LEU A 171 -12.22 5.10 -7.38
CA LEU A 171 -13.08 4.21 -6.58
C LEU A 171 -12.56 2.77 -6.53
N ARG A 172 -11.99 2.26 -7.63
CA ARG A 172 -11.38 0.92 -7.62
C ARG A 172 -10.13 0.85 -6.74
N ALA A 173 -9.30 1.91 -6.73
CA ALA A 173 -8.14 2.01 -5.86
C ALA A 173 -8.55 2.15 -4.38
N LEU A 174 -9.52 3.02 -4.07
CA LEU A 174 -10.11 3.14 -2.73
C LEU A 174 -10.68 1.81 -2.23
N GLY A 175 -11.40 1.09 -3.09
CA GLY A 175 -11.89 -0.24 -2.76
C GLY A 175 -10.77 -1.22 -2.43
N GLN A 176 -9.61 -1.13 -3.08
CA GLN A 176 -8.45 -1.95 -2.74
C GLN A 176 -7.84 -1.53 -1.39
N ILE A 177 -7.72 -0.23 -1.13
CA ILE A 177 -7.23 0.32 0.14
C ILE A 177 -8.09 -0.17 1.31
N MET A 178 -9.42 -0.09 1.17
CA MET A 178 -10.39 -0.47 2.20
C MET A 178 -10.40 -1.97 2.55
N LEU A 179 -9.73 -2.84 1.76
CA LEU A 179 -9.58 -4.25 2.11
C LEU A 179 -8.54 -4.49 3.20
N TYR A 180 -7.65 -3.52 3.45
CA TYR A 180 -6.63 -3.61 4.48
C TYR A 180 -7.07 -2.82 5.72
N VAL A 181 -6.73 -3.33 6.90
CA VAL A 181 -7.10 -2.71 8.19
C VAL A 181 -6.60 -1.27 8.27
N ASP A 182 -5.33 -1.01 7.96
CA ASP A 182 -4.76 0.34 7.98
C ASP A 182 -5.42 1.26 6.96
N GLY A 183 -5.75 0.74 5.77
CA GLY A 183 -6.44 1.49 4.74
C GLY A 183 -7.87 1.88 5.15
N MET A 184 -8.61 0.95 5.74
CA MET A 184 -9.96 1.21 6.27
C MET A 184 -9.92 2.22 7.43
N ASN A 185 -8.99 2.06 8.39
CA ASN A 185 -8.80 3.02 9.47
C ASN A 185 -8.44 4.41 8.95
N GLY A 186 -7.62 4.49 7.90
CA GLY A 186 -7.34 5.72 7.18
C GLY A 186 -8.59 6.38 6.59
N VAL A 187 -9.46 5.59 5.96
CA VAL A 187 -10.74 6.10 5.41
C VAL A 187 -11.69 6.56 6.51
N ILE A 188 -11.76 5.85 7.64
CA ILE A 188 -12.52 6.28 8.83
C ILE A 188 -12.01 7.63 9.35
N GLY A 189 -10.69 7.82 9.36
CA GLY A 189 -10.04 9.06 9.80
C GLY A 189 -10.11 10.22 8.80
N HIS A 190 -10.49 9.97 7.54
CA HIS A 190 -10.48 10.98 6.46
C HIS A 190 -11.90 11.27 5.95
N VAL A 191 -12.57 12.20 6.63
CA VAL A 191 -13.99 12.56 6.44
C VAL A 191 -14.30 12.95 4.99
N GLU A 192 -13.38 13.63 4.30
CA GLU A 192 -13.52 14.08 2.93
C GLU A 192 -13.69 12.91 1.95
N THR A 193 -13.10 11.73 2.26
CA THR A 193 -13.32 10.52 1.45
C THR A 193 -14.78 10.08 1.53
N ILE A 194 -15.34 10.07 2.74
CA ILE A 194 -16.73 9.65 2.98
C ILE A 194 -17.69 10.65 2.34
N GLN A 195 -17.48 11.95 2.52
CA GLN A 195 -18.26 13.01 1.88
C GLN A 195 -18.22 12.93 0.34
N TRP A 196 -17.04 12.63 -0.22
CA TRP A 196 -16.90 12.45 -1.66
C TRP A 196 -17.68 11.22 -2.15
N LEU A 197 -17.61 10.09 -1.44
CA LEU A 197 -18.42 8.90 -1.76
C LEU A 197 -19.93 9.21 -1.77
N TYR A 198 -20.43 9.98 -0.80
CA TYR A 198 -21.84 10.42 -0.77
C TYR A 198 -22.19 11.31 -1.96
N THR A 199 -21.33 12.28 -2.29
CA THR A 199 -21.52 13.15 -3.46
C THR A 199 -21.65 12.32 -4.74
N LEU A 200 -20.85 11.26 -4.87
CA LEU A 200 -20.87 10.37 -6.04
C LEU A 200 -22.13 9.50 -6.14
N VAL A 201 -22.90 9.30 -5.06
CA VAL A 201 -24.22 8.65 -5.13
C VAL A 201 -25.21 9.48 -5.95
N GLY A 202 -25.06 10.81 -5.95
CA GLY A 202 -25.84 11.73 -6.79
C GLY A 202 -25.38 11.83 -8.26
N SER A 203 -24.37 11.04 -8.67
CA SER A 203 -23.83 11.11 -10.03
C SER A 203 -24.83 10.65 -11.09
N LYS A 204 -24.84 11.32 -12.26
CA LYS A 204 -25.62 10.88 -13.42
C LYS A 204 -25.10 9.58 -14.05
N PHE A 205 -23.91 9.12 -13.65
CA PHE A 205 -23.25 7.95 -14.21
C PHE A 205 -23.50 6.72 -13.35
N ARG A 206 -24.36 5.80 -13.83
CA ARG A 206 -24.78 4.60 -13.08
C ARG A 206 -23.63 3.75 -12.52
N LEU A 207 -22.52 3.63 -13.24
CA LEU A 207 -21.36 2.84 -12.78
C LEU A 207 -20.67 3.49 -11.57
N VAL A 208 -20.56 4.82 -11.56
CA VAL A 208 -19.99 5.59 -10.44
C VAL A 208 -20.87 5.42 -9.21
N VAL A 209 -22.18 5.64 -9.35
CA VAL A 209 -23.18 5.45 -8.27
C VAL A 209 -23.10 4.04 -7.69
N LYS A 210 -23.14 3.01 -8.56
CA LYS A 210 -23.06 1.60 -8.13
C LYS A 210 -21.79 1.31 -7.35
N THR A 211 -20.66 1.88 -7.75
CA THR A 211 -19.37 1.61 -7.12
C THR A 211 -19.25 2.36 -5.78
N ALA A 212 -19.67 3.64 -5.73
CA ALA A 212 -19.71 4.42 -4.49
C ALA A 212 -20.60 3.76 -3.43
N LEU A 213 -21.81 3.31 -3.80
CA LEU A 213 -22.72 2.60 -2.88
C LEU A 213 -22.10 1.31 -2.32
N LYS A 214 -21.34 0.57 -3.13
CA LYS A 214 -20.63 -0.62 -2.66
C LYS A 214 -19.55 -0.28 -1.64
N LEU A 215 -18.76 0.77 -1.89
CA LEU A 215 -17.73 1.20 -0.95
C LEU A 215 -18.34 1.69 0.36
N LEU A 216 -19.41 2.49 0.28
CA LEU A 216 -20.17 2.88 1.46
C LEU A 216 -20.67 1.65 2.22
N LEU A 217 -21.24 0.65 1.54
CA LEU A 217 -21.68 -0.56 2.21
C LEU A 217 -20.52 -1.27 2.95
N VAL A 218 -19.37 -1.45 2.29
CA VAL A 218 -18.17 -2.04 2.93
C VAL A 218 -17.72 -1.22 4.13
N PHE A 219 -17.76 0.11 4.03
CA PHE A 219 -17.41 1.02 5.14
C PHE A 219 -18.33 0.83 6.35
N VAL A 220 -19.64 0.72 6.12
CA VAL A 220 -20.63 0.55 7.20
C VAL A 220 -20.57 -0.83 7.83
N GLU A 221 -20.35 -1.87 7.01
CA GLU A 221 -20.26 -3.25 7.49
C GLU A 221 -18.99 -3.51 8.31
N TYR A 222 -17.94 -2.69 8.13
CA TYR A 222 -16.66 -2.87 8.81
C TYR A 222 -16.74 -2.67 10.33
N SER A 223 -17.47 -1.66 10.80
CA SER A 223 -17.61 -1.37 12.23
C SER A 223 -18.95 -0.71 12.53
N GLU A 224 -19.58 -1.10 13.65
CA GLU A 224 -20.82 -0.46 14.12
C GLU A 224 -20.63 1.05 14.38
N SER A 225 -19.42 1.49 14.75
CA SER A 225 -19.09 2.92 14.92
C SER A 225 -19.20 3.74 13.64
N ASN A 226 -19.12 3.07 12.48
CA ASN A 226 -19.22 3.73 11.17
C ASN A 226 -20.68 4.00 10.81
N THR A 227 -21.65 3.42 11.55
CA THR A 227 -23.05 3.84 11.49
C THR A 227 -23.27 5.11 12.31
N PRO A 228 -23.87 6.18 11.74
CA PRO A 228 -24.47 7.21 12.54
C PRO A 228 -25.50 6.50 13.41
N SER A 229 -25.48 6.85 14.69
CA SER A 229 -26.40 6.36 15.70
C SER A 229 -27.81 6.89 15.44
N ALA A 230 -28.42 6.48 14.33
CA ALA A 230 -29.84 6.61 14.08
C ALA A 230 -30.54 5.59 14.98
N ASP A 231 -30.79 6.03 16.21
CA ASP A 231 -31.74 5.51 17.19
C ASP A 231 -31.78 3.98 17.40
N ARG A 232 -31.34 3.54 18.58
CA ARG A 232 -31.37 2.14 19.05
C ARG A 232 -32.79 1.57 19.25
N SER A 233 -33.81 2.17 18.64
CA SER A 233 -35.23 1.82 18.81
C SER A 233 -35.78 0.92 17.69
N HIS A 234 -35.11 0.76 16.55
CA HIS A 234 -35.61 -0.06 15.44
C HIS A 234 -34.60 -1.13 14.98
N HIS A 235 -34.74 -2.34 15.53
CA HIS A 235 -34.04 -3.57 15.12
C HIS A 235 -34.41 -4.11 13.72
N HIS A 236 -34.92 -3.27 12.80
CA HIS A 236 -35.26 -3.67 11.44
C HIS A 236 -35.05 -2.60 10.35
N CYS A 237 -34.21 -1.60 10.61
CA CYS A 237 -33.91 -0.55 9.63
C CYS A 237 -33.09 -1.11 8.46
N GLY A 238 -33.64 -1.03 7.24
CA GLY A 238 -33.06 -1.61 6.03
C GLY A 238 -31.76 -0.95 5.61
N HIS A 239 -30.93 -1.63 4.81
CA HIS A 239 -29.64 -1.10 4.32
C HIS A 239 -29.78 0.27 3.64
N GLN A 240 -30.91 0.50 2.96
CA GLN A 240 -31.19 1.75 2.25
C GLN A 240 -31.52 2.92 3.20
N GLU A 241 -32.18 2.64 4.33
CA GLU A 241 -32.50 3.63 5.36
C GLU A 241 -31.25 4.03 6.18
N ARG A 242 -30.34 3.08 6.44
CA ARG A 242 -29.02 3.37 7.05
C ARG A 242 -28.18 4.30 6.19
N LEU A 243 -28.17 4.06 4.88
CA LEU A 243 -27.50 4.94 3.92
C LEU A 243 -28.16 6.31 3.86
N GLN A 244 -29.50 6.40 3.88
CA GLN A 244 -30.20 7.69 3.93
C GLN A 244 -29.93 8.47 5.22
N ALA A 245 -29.93 7.79 6.38
CA ALA A 245 -29.60 8.41 7.67
C ALA A 245 -28.15 8.92 7.70
N MET A 246 -27.23 8.22 7.04
CA MET A 246 -25.85 8.69 6.86
C MET A 246 -25.74 9.89 5.93
N VAL A 247 -26.44 9.88 4.80
CA VAL A 247 -26.48 11.02 3.86
C VAL A 247 -26.92 12.27 4.59
N GLN A 248 -27.93 12.14 5.46
CA GLN A 248 -28.44 13.26 6.24
C GLN A 248 -27.42 13.70 7.30
N TYR A 249 -26.88 12.78 8.12
CA TYR A 249 -25.94 13.12 9.19
C TYR A 249 -24.63 13.76 8.70
N TYR A 250 -24.04 13.25 7.61
CA TYR A 250 -22.79 13.80 7.07
C TYR A 250 -22.98 14.90 6.03
N GLY A 251 -24.17 14.98 5.40
CA GLY A 251 -24.55 16.07 4.52
C GLY A 251 -24.93 17.35 5.26
N ASP A 252 -25.38 17.25 6.52
CA ASP A 252 -25.70 18.42 7.37
C ASP A 252 -24.44 19.07 8.01
N LEU A 253 -23.25 18.47 7.82
CA LEU A 253 -21.95 18.99 8.31
C LEU A 253 -21.23 19.89 7.28
N THR A 254 -21.85 20.18 6.14
CA THR A 254 -21.39 21.12 5.09
C THR A 254 -22.29 22.33 5.00
#